data_AF-A0A5B8RJA2-F1
#
_entry.id   AF-A0A5B8RJA2-F1
#
_cell.length_a   1.000
_cell.length_b   1.000
_cell.length_c   1.000
_cell.angle_alpha   90.00
_cell.angle_beta   90.00
_cell.angle_gamma   90.00
#
_symmetry.space_group_name_H-M   'P 1'
#
loop_
_entity.id
_entity.type
_entity.pdbx_description
1 polymer ?
#
loop_
_entity_poly.entity_id
_entity_poly.type
_entity_poly.pdbx_seq_one_letter_code
_entity_poly.pdbx_strand_id
1 'polypeptide(L)'
;MRGDACAAPAEERAAIAREVGELLLTLRVAGGTVLPGSFRGRRWNGPELIPLDEQEDERRQQSKRLLRRWLPGFALVCRDDLLHERHAEMRADDPDTTLLDAWLDLSRLNMTCRGGEDDGEETIRWEARRRPGWLVPIPVGYGALGPLQAGGDVRRARDTATPLRFVESLYSIGQWVSPHRLDSPERLLWYVDNRLDEGRYRLRNDYIDNAAEFV
;
A
#
# COMPACT_ATOMS: atom_id res chain seq x y z
N MET A 1 -19.73 -9.80 -4.91
CA MET A 1 -20.93 -8.97 -4.65
C MET A 1 -21.16 -8.05 -5.83
N ARG A 2 -22.40 -7.91 -6.30
CA ARG A 2 -22.76 -6.81 -7.21
C ARG A 2 -22.99 -5.53 -6.38
N GLY A 3 -22.79 -4.36 -6.99
CA GLY A 3 -22.99 -3.06 -6.31
C GLY A 3 -24.37 -2.89 -5.68
N ASP A 4 -25.38 -3.59 -6.23
CA ASP A 4 -26.76 -3.62 -5.74
C ASP A 4 -26.88 -4.05 -4.26
N ALA A 5 -25.93 -4.83 -3.75
CA ALA A 5 -25.89 -5.25 -2.34
C ALA A 5 -25.70 -4.07 -1.37
N CYS A 6 -25.14 -2.95 -1.83
CA CYS A 6 -24.96 -1.75 -1.01
C CYS A 6 -26.28 -0.98 -0.79
N ALA A 7 -27.24 -1.13 -1.70
CA ALA A 7 -28.57 -0.52 -1.62
C ALA A 7 -29.59 -1.38 -0.84
N ALA A 8 -29.19 -2.60 -0.44
CA ALA A 8 -30.05 -3.54 0.26
C ALA A 8 -30.40 -3.08 1.70
N PRO A 9 -31.53 -3.55 2.27
CA PRO A 9 -31.89 -3.30 3.67
C PRO A 9 -30.77 -3.69 4.66
N ALA A 10 -30.79 -3.10 5.86
CA ALA A 10 -29.75 -3.35 6.88
C ALA A 10 -29.59 -4.83 7.24
N GLU A 11 -30.68 -5.59 7.31
CA GLU A 11 -30.65 -7.01 7.62
C GLU A 11 -29.95 -7.84 6.53
N GLU A 12 -30.24 -7.54 5.26
CA GLU A 12 -29.62 -8.21 4.12
C GLU A 12 -28.13 -7.91 4.04
N ARG A 13 -27.74 -6.64 4.24
CA ARG A 13 -26.32 -6.25 4.33
C ARG A 13 -25.59 -6.96 5.47
N ALA A 14 -26.23 -7.15 6.62
CA ALA A 14 -25.66 -7.89 7.74
C ALA A 14 -25.55 -9.39 7.45
N ALA A 15 -26.50 -9.98 6.71
CA ALA A 15 -26.42 -11.36 6.27
C ALA A 15 -25.26 -11.58 5.29
N ILE A 16 -25.12 -10.68 4.31
CA ILE A 16 -24.02 -10.69 3.34
C ILE A 16 -22.66 -10.53 4.04
N ALA A 17 -22.55 -9.59 4.98
CA ALA A 17 -21.30 -9.38 5.73
C ALA A 17 -20.91 -10.62 6.56
N ARG A 18 -21.89 -11.30 7.14
CA ARG A 18 -21.69 -12.55 7.88
C ARG A 18 -21.24 -13.70 6.97
N GLU A 19 -21.87 -13.86 5.81
CA GLU A 19 -21.48 -14.87 4.81
C GLU A 19 -20.02 -14.68 4.37
N VAL A 20 -19.62 -13.43 4.09
CA VAL A 20 -18.22 -13.12 3.79
C VAL A 20 -17.30 -13.43 4.97
N GLY A 21 -17.73 -13.11 6.20
CA GLY A 21 -16.99 -13.44 7.41
C GLY A 21 -16.73 -14.94 7.55
N GLU A 22 -17.74 -15.76 7.32
CA GLU A 22 -17.64 -17.22 7.37
C GLU A 22 -16.70 -17.76 6.28
N LEU A 23 -16.80 -17.22 5.06
CA LEU A 23 -15.87 -17.56 3.97
C LEU A 23 -14.42 -17.20 4.32
N LEU A 24 -14.16 -16.02 4.88
CA LEU A 24 -12.81 -15.57 5.25
C LEU A 24 -12.14 -16.51 6.26
N LEU A 25 -12.90 -17.13 7.17
CA LEU A 25 -12.37 -18.09 8.14
C LEU A 25 -11.89 -19.39 7.49
N THR A 26 -12.32 -19.70 6.27
CA THR A 26 -11.86 -20.87 5.50
C THR A 26 -10.60 -20.59 4.69
N LEU A 27 -10.19 -19.32 4.57
CA LEU A 27 -9.08 -18.87 3.75
C LEU A 27 -7.80 -18.65 4.57
N ARG A 28 -6.72 -18.29 3.85
CA ARG A 28 -5.42 -17.95 4.43
C ARG A 28 -4.97 -16.56 3.96
N VAL A 29 -4.27 -15.84 4.83
CA VAL A 29 -3.68 -14.53 4.55
C VAL A 29 -2.17 -14.60 4.78
N ALA A 30 -1.38 -14.24 3.77
CA ALA A 30 0.09 -14.34 3.80
C ALA A 30 0.59 -15.73 4.27
N GLY A 31 -0.12 -16.80 3.92
CA GLY A 31 0.17 -18.19 4.33
C GLY A 31 -0.35 -18.57 5.73
N GLY A 32 -0.78 -17.61 6.54
CA GLY A 32 -1.34 -17.83 7.88
C GLY A 32 -2.85 -18.09 7.87
N THR A 33 -3.34 -18.74 8.93
CA THR A 33 -4.77 -19.03 9.13
C THR A 33 -5.49 -17.81 9.74
N VAL A 34 -6.70 -17.52 9.26
CA VAL A 34 -7.55 -16.48 9.85
C VAL A 34 -8.23 -17.02 11.11
N LEU A 35 -8.07 -16.33 12.23
CA LEU A 35 -8.70 -16.70 13.50
C LEU A 35 -10.04 -15.98 13.66
N PRO A 36 -11.04 -16.61 14.32
CA PRO A 36 -12.30 -15.95 14.62
C PRO A 36 -12.08 -14.72 15.52
N GLY A 37 -12.94 -13.72 15.36
CA GLY A 37 -12.88 -12.41 16.04
C GLY A 37 -13.07 -12.41 17.57
N SER A 38 -12.92 -13.58 18.20
CA SER A 38 -12.80 -13.74 19.65
C SER A 38 -11.42 -14.32 19.95
N PHE A 39 -10.45 -13.46 20.24
CA PHE A 39 -9.15 -13.88 20.73
C PHE A 39 -8.97 -13.36 22.17
N ARG A 40 -8.68 -14.26 23.11
CA ARG A 40 -8.52 -13.95 24.55
C ARG A 40 -9.71 -13.21 25.18
N GLY A 41 -10.94 -13.62 24.89
CA GLY A 41 -12.15 -13.09 25.52
C GLY A 41 -12.58 -11.68 25.08
N ARG A 42 -11.82 -11.02 24.20
CA ARG A 42 -12.20 -9.73 23.61
C ARG A 42 -12.95 -9.97 22.32
N ARG A 43 -14.21 -9.54 22.26
CA ARG A 43 -15.02 -9.54 21.03
C ARG A 43 -14.53 -8.39 20.16
N TRP A 44 -13.97 -8.69 19.00
CA TRP A 44 -13.80 -7.70 17.93
C TRP A 44 -15.11 -7.51 17.18
N ASN A 45 -15.29 -6.30 16.64
CA ASN A 45 -16.41 -6.03 15.75
C ASN A 45 -16.34 -6.98 14.55
N GLY A 46 -17.47 -7.61 14.22
CA GLY A 46 -17.56 -8.48 13.07
C GLY A 46 -17.44 -7.72 11.74
N PRO A 47 -17.41 -8.43 10.61
CA PRO A 47 -17.52 -7.80 9.31
C PRO A 47 -18.83 -7.02 9.20
N GLU A 48 -18.76 -5.84 8.59
CA GLU A 48 -19.90 -4.95 8.36
C GLU A 48 -19.87 -4.44 6.92
N LEU A 49 -21.04 -4.37 6.28
CA LEU A 49 -21.21 -3.75 4.98
C LEU A 49 -21.84 -2.37 5.17
N ILE A 50 -21.03 -1.32 5.01
CA ILE A 50 -21.39 0.06 5.31
C ILE A 50 -21.42 0.85 4.00
N PRO A 51 -22.59 1.32 3.53
CA PRO A 51 -22.65 2.25 2.42
C PRO A 51 -22.16 3.61 2.90
N LEU A 52 -21.38 4.26 2.05
CA LEU A 52 -20.98 5.64 2.26
C LEU A 52 -22.07 6.55 1.73
N ASP A 53 -22.32 7.64 2.43
CA ASP A 53 -23.29 8.64 1.98
C ASP A 53 -22.87 9.28 0.66
N GLU A 54 -23.85 9.70 -0.16
CA GLU A 54 -23.59 10.42 -1.41
C GLU A 54 -23.25 11.89 -1.15
N GLN A 55 -23.77 12.47 -0.06
CA GLN A 55 -23.48 13.84 0.32
C GLN A 55 -22.07 13.97 0.90
N GLU A 56 -21.29 14.91 0.37
CA GLU A 56 -19.87 15.02 0.69
C GLU A 56 -19.58 15.28 2.18
N ASP A 57 -20.33 16.18 2.81
CA ASP A 57 -20.14 16.53 4.22
C ASP A 57 -20.47 15.35 5.17
N GLU A 58 -21.59 14.67 4.91
CA GLU A 58 -22.01 13.50 5.69
C GLU A 58 -21.04 12.34 5.48
N ARG A 59 -20.64 12.07 4.24
CA ARG A 59 -19.62 11.08 3.88
C ARG A 59 -18.31 11.36 4.60
N ARG A 60 -17.83 12.61 4.63
CA ARG A 60 -16.59 12.98 5.33
C ARG A 60 -16.68 12.73 6.83
N GLN A 61 -17.82 13.06 7.44
CA GLN A 61 -18.05 12.82 8.86
C GLN A 61 -18.16 11.32 9.18
N GLN A 62 -18.76 10.53 8.30
CA GLN A 62 -18.83 9.07 8.37
C GLN A 62 -17.44 8.45 8.23
N SER A 63 -16.66 8.83 7.22
CA SER A 63 -15.28 8.39 6.97
C SER A 63 -14.39 8.62 8.19
N LYS A 64 -14.43 9.81 8.80
CA LYS A 64 -13.68 10.09 10.03
C LYS A 64 -14.06 9.17 11.19
N ARG A 65 -15.34 8.81 11.33
CA ARG A 65 -15.81 7.87 12.37
C ARG A 65 -15.30 6.46 12.08
N LEU A 66 -15.34 6.01 10.82
CA LEU A 66 -14.85 4.71 10.41
C LEU A 66 -13.34 4.56 10.62
N LEU A 67 -12.55 5.54 10.17
CA LEU A 67 -11.09 5.54 10.31
C LEU A 67 -10.63 5.48 11.77
N ARG A 68 -11.39 6.08 12.70
CA ARG A 68 -11.10 6.00 14.15
C ARG A 68 -11.33 4.59 14.73
N ARG A 69 -12.18 3.75 14.12
CA ARG A 69 -12.41 2.35 14.57
C ARG A 69 -11.19 1.46 14.34
N TRP A 70 -10.31 1.85 13.42
CA TRP A 70 -9.09 1.10 13.09
C TRP A 70 -7.88 1.50 13.94
N LEU A 71 -8.05 2.40 14.91
CA LEU A 71 -7.04 2.65 15.93
C LEU A 71 -7.02 1.50 16.95
N PRO A 72 -5.84 1.10 17.46
CA PRO A 72 -4.53 1.75 17.32
C PRO A 72 -3.68 1.29 16.11
N GLY A 73 -4.29 0.80 15.03
CA GLY A 73 -3.59 0.34 13.84
C GLY A 73 -2.97 1.46 12.99
N PHE A 74 -2.16 1.03 12.03
CA PHE A 74 -1.54 1.87 11.00
C PHE A 74 -1.91 1.34 9.62
N ALA A 75 -2.14 2.25 8.69
CA ALA A 75 -2.39 1.97 7.30
C ALA A 75 -1.10 2.03 6.51
N LEU A 76 -0.88 1.04 5.63
CA LEU A 76 0.18 1.09 4.65
C LEU A 76 -0.37 1.71 3.36
N VAL A 77 0.26 2.78 2.92
CA VAL A 77 -0.08 3.51 1.68
C VAL A 77 1.12 3.59 0.74
N CYS A 78 0.88 3.72 -0.56
CA CYS A 78 1.94 3.87 -1.55
C CYS A 78 2.41 5.33 -1.63
N ARG A 79 3.72 5.55 -1.72
CA ARG A 79 4.36 6.86 -1.85
C ARG A 79 5.39 6.87 -2.98
N ASP A 80 4.93 6.52 -4.19
CA ASP A 80 5.75 6.60 -5.40
C ASP A 80 6.21 8.03 -5.68
N ASP A 81 5.40 9.02 -5.30
CA ASP A 81 5.70 10.46 -5.40
C ASP A 81 7.01 10.79 -4.68
N LEU A 82 7.18 10.35 -3.43
CA LEU A 82 8.40 10.61 -2.65
C LEU A 82 9.64 9.98 -3.26
N LEU A 83 9.48 8.82 -3.91
CA LEU A 83 10.59 8.17 -4.60
C LEU A 83 11.06 8.99 -5.81
N HIS A 84 10.12 9.48 -6.62
CA HIS A 84 10.43 10.31 -7.79
C HIS A 84 10.93 11.70 -7.40
N GLU A 85 10.35 12.33 -6.37
CA GLU A 85 10.85 13.58 -5.80
C GLU A 85 12.30 13.42 -5.35
N ARG A 86 12.60 12.36 -4.58
CA ARG A 86 13.95 12.12 -4.10
C ARG A 86 14.93 11.84 -5.24
N HIS A 87 14.49 11.11 -6.26
CA HIS A 87 15.30 10.85 -7.44
C HIS A 87 15.62 12.14 -8.20
N ALA A 88 14.65 13.03 -8.36
CA ALA A 88 14.85 14.33 -8.99
C ALA A 88 15.83 15.21 -8.19
N GLU A 89 15.72 15.23 -6.86
CA GLU A 89 16.68 15.93 -5.97
C GLU A 89 18.10 15.40 -6.16
N MET A 90 18.28 14.08 -6.11
CA MET A 90 19.62 13.48 -6.22
C MET A 90 20.20 13.64 -7.63
N ARG A 91 19.36 13.60 -8.67
CA ARG A 91 19.80 13.84 -10.05
C ARG A 91 20.28 15.27 -10.30
N ALA A 92 19.81 16.24 -9.51
CA ALA A 92 20.29 17.61 -9.58
C ALA A 92 21.75 17.73 -9.10
N ASP A 93 22.16 16.89 -8.14
CA ASP A 93 23.53 16.81 -7.63
C ASP A 93 24.42 15.90 -8.48
N ASP A 94 23.90 14.74 -8.90
CA ASP A 94 24.58 13.74 -9.70
C ASP A 94 23.67 13.18 -10.82
N PRO A 95 23.89 13.57 -12.09
CA PRO A 95 23.07 13.16 -13.22
C PRO A 95 22.94 11.63 -13.42
N ASP A 96 23.94 10.86 -13.01
CA ASP A 96 23.99 9.41 -13.19
C ASP A 96 23.21 8.63 -12.12
N THR A 97 22.59 9.34 -11.17
CA THR A 97 21.78 8.73 -10.11
C THR A 97 20.61 7.91 -10.67
N THR A 98 20.50 6.66 -10.21
CA THR A 98 19.41 5.76 -10.58
C THR A 98 18.22 5.85 -9.60
N LEU A 99 17.05 5.35 -10.01
CA LEU A 99 15.90 5.22 -9.12
C LEU A 99 16.19 4.26 -7.94
N LEU A 100 17.04 3.25 -8.16
CA LEU A 100 17.45 2.34 -7.10
C LEU A 100 18.27 3.06 -6.03
N ASP A 101 19.14 3.99 -6.41
CA ASP A 101 19.91 4.80 -5.47
C ASP A 101 19.01 5.68 -4.62
N ALA A 102 18.00 6.32 -5.23
CA ALA A 102 16.99 7.08 -4.51
C ALA A 102 16.18 6.20 -3.55
N TRP A 103 15.81 4.99 -3.97
CA TRP A 103 15.09 4.02 -3.14
C TRP A 103 15.94 3.53 -1.95
N LEU A 104 17.22 3.23 -2.17
CA LEU A 104 18.17 2.90 -1.10
C LEU A 104 18.37 4.08 -0.16
N ASP A 105 18.47 5.30 -0.71
CA ASP A 105 18.60 6.52 0.07
C ASP A 105 17.36 6.79 0.93
N LEU A 106 16.15 6.42 0.49
CA LEU A 106 14.92 6.48 1.28
C LEU A 106 14.76 5.31 2.26
N SER A 107 15.55 4.24 2.12
CA SER A 107 15.48 3.05 2.98
C SER A 107 16.53 3.06 4.09
N ARG A 108 17.68 3.71 3.90
CA ARG A 108 18.79 3.76 4.87
C ARG A 108 18.60 4.79 5.99
N LEU A 109 19.29 4.69 7.12
CA LEU A 109 19.41 5.81 8.06
C LEU A 109 20.58 6.68 7.64
N ASN A 110 20.32 7.87 7.11
CA ASN A 110 21.36 8.80 6.69
C ASN A 110 21.82 9.66 7.86
N MET A 111 23.13 9.80 8.05
CA MET A 111 23.71 10.72 9.01
C MET A 111 24.33 11.92 8.27
N THR A 112 24.05 13.12 8.76
CA THR A 112 24.58 14.37 8.22
C THR A 112 25.32 15.12 9.32
N CYS A 113 26.49 15.66 8.97
CA CYS A 113 27.22 16.59 9.82
C CYS A 113 26.54 17.96 9.79
N ARG A 114 26.30 18.55 10.96
CA ARG A 114 25.96 19.97 11.10
C ARG A 114 27.03 20.63 11.96
N GLY A 115 27.63 21.68 11.43
CA GLY A 115 28.47 22.58 12.22
C GLY A 115 27.59 23.38 13.19
N GLY A 116 27.97 23.43 14.45
CA GLY A 116 27.41 24.33 15.44
C GLY A 116 28.54 25.09 16.14
N GLU A 117 28.28 26.35 16.46
CA GLU A 117 29.12 27.10 17.40
C GLU A 117 28.57 26.86 18.81
N ASP A 118 29.39 26.25 19.67
CA ASP A 118 29.12 26.13 21.10
C ASP A 118 30.28 26.82 21.82
N ASP A 119 29.98 27.91 22.53
CA ASP A 119 30.95 28.68 23.33
C ASP A 119 32.22 29.16 22.57
N GLY A 120 32.12 29.37 21.25
CA GLY A 120 33.22 29.85 20.41
C GLY A 120 34.16 28.77 19.84
N GLU A 121 33.89 27.49 20.10
CA GLU A 121 34.58 26.35 19.47
C GLU A 121 33.70 25.70 18.39
N GLU A 122 34.32 25.37 17.24
CA GLU A 122 33.65 24.69 16.14
C GLU A 122 33.33 23.25 16.54
N THR A 123 32.06 22.98 16.87
CA THR A 123 31.61 21.66 17.28
C THR A 123 30.89 20.96 16.13
N ILE A 124 31.38 19.80 15.74
CA ILE A 124 30.72 18.93 14.75
C ILE A 124 29.69 18.03 15.44
N ARG A 125 28.41 18.17 15.07
CA ARG A 125 27.34 17.26 15.53
C ARG A 125 26.84 16.39 14.38
N TRP A 126 26.80 15.07 14.61
CA TRP A 126 26.22 14.10 13.69
C TRP A 126 24.74 13.92 14.00
N GLU A 127 23.88 14.26 13.04
CA GLU A 127 22.43 14.12 13.18
C GLU A 127 21.86 13.19 12.11
N ALA A 128 20.92 12.34 12.50
CA ALA A 128 20.15 11.56 11.55
C ALA A 128 19.27 12.49 10.69
N ARG A 129 19.32 12.32 9.37
CA ARG A 129 18.49 13.06 8.42
C ARG A 129 17.02 12.72 8.69
N ARG A 130 16.25 13.72 9.13
CA ARG A 130 14.81 13.55 9.38
C ARG A 130 14.07 13.30 8.08
N ARG A 131 13.08 12.41 8.13
CA ARG A 131 12.17 12.10 7.01
C ARG A 131 10.72 12.41 7.39
N PRO A 132 9.88 12.81 6.43
CA PRO A 132 8.46 13.01 6.68
C PRO A 132 7.75 11.66 6.92
N GLY A 133 7.47 11.37 8.19
CA GLY A 133 6.73 10.17 8.58
C GLY A 133 7.56 8.88 8.55
N TRP A 134 6.88 7.74 8.52
CA TRP A 134 7.52 6.42 8.58
C TRP A 134 7.49 5.76 7.21
N LEU A 135 8.60 5.90 6.47
CA LEU A 135 8.76 5.31 5.14
C LEU A 135 9.30 3.89 5.23
N VAL A 136 8.81 3.01 4.36
CA VAL A 136 9.24 1.61 4.26
C VAL A 136 9.38 1.17 2.81
N PRO A 137 10.44 0.44 2.45
CA PRO A 137 10.50 -0.21 1.15
C PRO A 137 9.43 -1.31 1.06
N ILE A 138 8.69 -1.35 -0.06
CA ILE A 138 7.64 -2.34 -0.29
C ILE A 138 7.74 -2.93 -1.70
N PRO A 139 7.50 -4.24 -1.88
CA PRO A 139 7.23 -4.80 -3.20
C PRO A 139 5.83 -4.36 -3.64
N VAL A 140 5.71 -3.81 -4.83
CA VAL A 140 4.43 -3.31 -5.38
C VAL A 140 3.96 -4.12 -6.59
N GLY A 141 4.73 -5.10 -7.04
CA GLY A 141 4.32 -5.89 -8.19
C GLY A 141 5.49 -6.62 -8.84
N TYR A 142 5.32 -6.91 -10.12
CA TYR A 142 6.27 -7.65 -10.91
C TYR A 142 6.43 -7.06 -12.32
N GLY A 143 7.66 -7.08 -12.83
CA GLY A 143 8.04 -6.65 -14.17
C GLY A 143 8.44 -7.85 -15.02
N ALA A 144 8.04 -7.86 -16.29
CA ALA A 144 8.36 -8.92 -17.23
C ALA A 144 9.87 -8.98 -17.54
N LEU A 145 10.48 -10.15 -17.39
CA LEU A 145 11.85 -10.42 -17.85
C LEU A 145 11.91 -10.92 -19.29
N GLY A 146 10.76 -11.23 -19.89
CA GLY A 146 10.68 -11.81 -21.22
C GLY A 146 9.25 -11.93 -21.75
N PRO A 147 9.09 -12.57 -22.93
CA PRO A 147 7.80 -12.72 -23.58
C PRO A 147 6.87 -13.66 -22.81
N LEU A 148 5.56 -13.46 -23.00
CA LEU A 148 4.54 -14.36 -22.49
C LEU A 148 4.63 -15.71 -23.22
N GLN A 149 4.68 -16.79 -22.45
CA GLN A 149 4.71 -18.16 -22.94
C GLN A 149 3.28 -18.71 -22.99
N ALA A 150 2.95 -19.50 -24.01
CA ALA A 150 1.63 -20.12 -24.07
C ALA A 150 1.49 -21.22 -23.01
N GLY A 151 0.25 -21.60 -22.71
CA GLY A 151 -0.04 -22.70 -21.80
C GLY A 151 0.59 -24.00 -22.31
N GLY A 152 1.36 -24.67 -21.45
CA GLY A 152 2.01 -25.93 -21.78
C GLY A 152 3.44 -25.81 -22.33
N ASP A 153 3.88 -24.62 -22.74
CA ASP A 153 5.25 -24.40 -23.27
C ASP A 153 6.32 -24.54 -22.18
N VAL A 154 5.97 -24.16 -20.94
CA VAL A 154 6.90 -24.15 -19.81
C VAL A 154 6.74 -25.42 -18.99
N ARG A 155 7.80 -26.25 -18.98
CA ARG A 155 7.86 -27.46 -18.14
C ARG A 155 7.72 -27.11 -16.66
N ARG A 156 6.96 -27.94 -15.93
CA ARG A 156 6.75 -27.83 -14.48
C ARG A 156 6.07 -26.51 -14.05
N ALA A 157 5.31 -25.89 -14.93
CA ALA A 157 4.35 -24.86 -14.54
C ALA A 157 3.29 -25.43 -13.58
N ARG A 158 2.60 -24.55 -12.84
CA ARG A 158 1.55 -24.93 -11.87
C ARG A 158 0.40 -25.68 -12.55
N ASP A 159 0.09 -25.29 -13.78
CA ASP A 159 -0.86 -25.96 -14.66
C ASP A 159 -0.42 -25.78 -16.13
N THR A 160 -1.10 -26.46 -17.06
CA THR A 160 -0.77 -26.47 -18.49
C THR A 160 -1.67 -25.59 -19.36
N ALA A 161 -2.69 -24.94 -18.79
CA ALA A 161 -3.65 -24.14 -19.55
C ALA A 161 -3.38 -22.64 -19.43
N THR A 162 -2.83 -22.19 -18.31
CA THR A 162 -2.58 -20.77 -18.02
C THR A 162 -1.28 -20.30 -18.68
N PRO A 163 -1.29 -19.19 -19.44
CA PRO A 163 -0.08 -18.56 -19.96
C PRO A 163 0.90 -18.20 -18.83
N LEU A 164 2.20 -18.40 -19.06
CA LEU A 164 3.24 -18.18 -18.06
C LEU A 164 4.17 -17.05 -18.49
N ARG A 165 4.62 -16.25 -17.52
CA ARG A 165 5.67 -15.25 -17.75
C ARG A 165 6.71 -15.29 -16.64
N PHE A 166 7.98 -15.17 -17.01
CA PHE A 166 9.07 -14.92 -16.06
C PHE A 166 9.09 -13.44 -15.69
N VAL A 167 9.19 -13.17 -14.39
CA VAL A 167 9.09 -11.82 -13.84
C VAL A 167 10.11 -11.59 -12.74
N GLU A 168 10.44 -10.33 -12.51
CA GLU A 168 11.19 -9.84 -11.35
C GLU A 168 10.32 -8.94 -10.47
N SER A 169 10.75 -8.70 -9.22
CA SER A 169 10.00 -7.85 -8.28
C SER A 169 10.15 -6.37 -8.61
N LEU A 170 9.03 -5.65 -8.60
CA LEU A 170 9.01 -4.18 -8.64
C LEU A 170 8.93 -3.64 -7.21
N TYR A 171 9.79 -2.67 -6.91
CA TYR A 171 9.86 -2.04 -5.60
C TYR A 171 9.42 -0.58 -5.66
N SER A 172 8.80 -0.14 -4.58
CA SER A 172 8.53 1.27 -4.32
C SER A 172 8.71 1.58 -2.84
N ILE A 173 8.33 2.78 -2.43
CA ILE A 173 8.26 3.22 -1.04
C ILE A 173 6.80 3.30 -0.62
N GLY A 174 6.51 2.72 0.53
CA GLY A 174 5.26 2.89 1.25
C GLY A 174 5.47 3.79 2.47
N GLN A 175 4.36 4.23 3.05
CA GLN A 175 4.36 4.96 4.31
C GLN A 175 3.35 4.36 5.27
N TRP A 176 3.76 4.19 6.53
CA TRP A 176 2.82 3.89 7.61
C TRP A 176 2.18 5.18 8.08
N VAL A 177 0.88 5.32 7.82
CA VAL A 177 0.07 6.48 8.18
C VAL A 177 -0.99 6.03 9.19
N SER A 178 -1.21 6.83 10.23
CA SER A 178 -2.30 6.53 11.15
C SER A 178 -3.66 6.81 10.47
N PRO A 179 -4.65 5.90 10.56
CA PRO A 179 -5.92 6.04 9.84
C PRO A 179 -6.64 7.37 10.07
N HIS A 180 -6.52 7.97 11.25
CA HIS A 180 -7.15 9.26 11.56
C HIS A 180 -6.61 10.45 10.74
N ARG A 181 -5.45 10.30 10.08
CA ARG A 181 -4.86 11.31 9.19
C ARG A 181 -5.41 11.24 7.78
N LEU A 182 -6.14 10.18 7.45
CA LEU A 182 -6.82 10.05 6.16
C LEU A 182 -8.13 10.82 6.19
N ASP A 183 -8.52 11.36 5.05
CA ASP A 183 -9.79 12.04 4.83
C ASP A 183 -10.87 11.09 4.33
N SER A 184 -10.48 10.01 3.65
CA SER A 184 -11.38 9.03 3.05
C SER A 184 -10.86 7.59 3.23
N PRO A 185 -11.75 6.59 3.39
CA PRO A 185 -11.36 5.18 3.48
C PRO A 185 -10.83 4.62 2.16
N GLU A 186 -11.18 5.20 1.02
CA GLU A 186 -10.71 4.80 -0.32
C GLU A 186 -9.19 4.88 -0.42
N ARG A 187 -8.57 5.85 0.27
CA ARG A 187 -7.10 5.99 0.35
C ARG A 187 -6.37 4.79 0.93
N LEU A 188 -7.08 3.89 1.60
CA LEU A 188 -6.53 2.64 2.14
C LEU A 188 -6.52 1.51 1.12
N LEU A 189 -7.30 1.62 0.06
CA LEU A 189 -7.56 0.51 -0.83
C LEU A 189 -6.35 0.25 -1.73
N TRP A 190 -6.06 -1.03 -1.89
CA TRP A 190 -5.06 -1.53 -2.82
C TRP A 190 -5.77 -2.39 -3.85
N TYR A 191 -5.48 -2.16 -5.13
CA TYR A 191 -6.06 -2.89 -6.24
C TYR A 191 -5.02 -3.23 -7.28
N VAL A 192 -5.36 -4.19 -8.13
CA VAL A 192 -4.52 -4.65 -9.22
C VAL A 192 -4.69 -3.70 -10.41
N ASP A 193 -3.59 -3.15 -10.89
CA ASP A 193 -3.51 -2.27 -12.07
C ASP A 193 -2.41 -2.82 -12.99
N ASN A 194 -2.77 -3.83 -13.79
CA ASN A 194 -1.84 -4.52 -14.67
C ASN A 194 -1.85 -3.88 -16.07
N ARG A 195 -0.67 -3.52 -16.57
CA ARG A 195 -0.44 -3.18 -17.98
C ARG A 195 0.25 -4.36 -18.65
N LEU A 196 -0.56 -5.29 -19.15
CA LEU A 196 -0.10 -6.59 -19.65
C LEU A 196 0.73 -6.49 -20.93
N ASP A 197 0.46 -5.45 -21.72
CA ASP A 197 1.18 -5.03 -22.92
C ASP A 197 2.60 -4.55 -22.61
N GLU A 198 2.76 -3.77 -21.53
CA GLU A 198 4.07 -3.35 -21.01
C GLU A 198 4.76 -4.42 -20.15
N GLY A 199 4.08 -5.56 -19.89
CA GLY A 199 4.58 -6.60 -19.01
C GLY A 199 4.64 -6.19 -17.52
N ARG A 200 3.81 -5.23 -17.12
CA ARG A 200 3.75 -4.66 -15.76
C ARG A 200 2.56 -5.26 -15.00
N TYR A 201 2.84 -5.93 -13.89
CA TYR A 201 1.84 -6.52 -13.00
C TYR A 201 1.91 -5.84 -11.64
N ARG A 202 1.14 -4.77 -11.43
CA ARG A 202 1.38 -3.85 -10.31
C ARG A 202 0.14 -3.65 -9.44
N LEU A 203 0.37 -3.41 -8.16
CA LEU A 203 -0.62 -2.94 -7.22
C LEU A 203 -0.61 -1.42 -7.16
N ARG A 204 -1.80 -0.82 -7.13
CA ARG A 204 -2.02 0.61 -6.99
C ARG A 204 -2.81 0.90 -5.72
N ASN A 205 -2.54 2.06 -5.14
CA ASN A 205 -3.19 2.56 -3.95
C ASN A 205 -3.61 4.01 -4.15
N ASP A 206 -4.84 4.34 -3.75
CA ASP A 206 -5.47 5.66 -3.97
C ASP A 206 -5.09 6.71 -2.91
N TYR A 207 -3.98 6.54 -2.20
CA TYR A 207 -3.60 7.50 -1.17
C TYR A 207 -3.23 8.86 -1.75
N ILE A 208 -2.58 8.85 -2.92
CA ILE A 208 -2.31 10.04 -3.72
C ILE A 208 -2.90 9.77 -5.09
N ASP A 209 -3.67 10.74 -5.60
CA ASP A 209 -4.13 10.77 -6.99
C ASP A 209 -2.93 11.01 -7.91
N ASN A 210 -2.05 10.02 -8.00
CA ASN A 210 -1.04 9.96 -9.03
C ASN A 210 -1.76 9.54 -10.32
N ALA A 211 -2.49 10.49 -10.90
CA ALA A 211 -2.92 10.49 -12.29
C ALA A 211 -1.72 10.66 -13.26
N ALA A 212 -0.52 10.84 -12.73
CA ALA A 212 0.69 10.76 -13.52
C ALA A 212 0.97 9.30 -13.86
N GLU A 213 0.56 8.93 -15.08
CA GLU A 213 1.12 7.84 -15.84
C GLU A 213 2.63 8.01 -15.89
N PHE A 214 3.34 7.28 -15.03
CA PHE A 214 4.79 7.20 -15.13
C PHE A 214 5.15 6.01 -16.02
N VAL A 215 5.64 6.40 -17.20
CA VAL A 215 6.24 5.62 -18.29
C VAL A 215 7.05 4.44 -17.78
#